data_AF-A0A2C9KE48-F1
#
_entry.id   AF-A0A2C9KE48-F1
#
_cell.length_a   1.000
_cell.length_b   1.000
_cell.length_c   1.000
_cell.angle_alpha   90.00
_cell.angle_beta   90.00
_cell.angle_gamma   90.00
#
_symmetry.space_group_name_H-M   'P 1'
#
loop_
_entity.id
_entity.type
_entity.pdbx_description
1 polymer ?
#
loop_
_entity_poly.entity_id
_entity_poly.type
_entity_poly.pdbx_seq_one_letter_code
_entity_poly.pdbx_strand_id
1 'polypeptide(L)'
;MNMAPPLVMNWQVSTKSGLHPHLQTVLFSGVVTCLRSCSEFEKSSFSGRTVLLNVNDTLFVEVSDDSIVNFDKTSSYLGAHRLVENKRFKEQLTNAIDNEEF
;
A
#
# COMPACT_ATOMS: atom_id res chain seq x y z
N MET A 1 -8.62 -35.28 13.38
CA MET A 1 -8.15 -34.84 12.05
C MET A 1 -7.19 -33.69 12.27
N ASN A 2 -5.95 -33.77 11.76
CA ASN A 2 -5.03 -32.63 11.76
C ASN A 2 -5.35 -31.77 10.53
N MET A 3 -5.98 -30.62 10.71
CA MET A 3 -6.06 -29.64 9.63
C MET A 3 -4.70 -28.95 9.48
N ALA A 4 -4.22 -28.84 8.24
CA ALA A 4 -3.08 -28.00 7.93
C ALA A 4 -3.40 -26.54 8.34
N PRO A 5 -2.40 -25.79 8.85
CA PRO A 5 -2.62 -24.40 9.22
C PRO A 5 -3.04 -23.57 7.99
N PRO A 6 -3.89 -22.54 8.18
CA PRO A 6 -4.30 -21.68 7.09
C PRO A 6 -3.09 -20.95 6.50
N LEU A 7 -3.10 -20.78 5.18
CA LEU A 7 -2.11 -19.95 4.51
C LEU A 7 -2.48 -18.48 4.73
N VAL A 8 -1.54 -17.69 5.23
CA VAL A 8 -1.72 -16.27 5.55
C VAL A 8 -0.69 -15.44 4.79
N MET A 9 -1.16 -14.49 3.98
CA MET A 9 -0.33 -13.53 3.27
C MET A 9 -0.58 -12.13 3.84
N ASN A 10 0.46 -11.51 4.39
CA ASN A 10 0.43 -10.12 4.78
C ASN A 10 1.02 -9.29 3.64
N TRP A 11 0.43 -8.14 3.38
CA TRP A 11 0.98 -7.18 2.43
C TRP A 11 0.89 -5.77 2.99
N GLN A 12 1.81 -4.92 2.57
CA GLN A 12 1.83 -3.52 2.96
C GLN A 12 2.25 -2.64 1.78
N VAL A 13 1.66 -1.45 1.70
CA VAL A 13 2.09 -0.38 0.80
C VAL A 13 2.84 0.64 1.63
N SER A 14 4.07 0.90 1.20
CA SER A 14 5.02 1.76 1.89
C SER A 14 5.48 2.89 0.95
N THR A 15 5.93 4.00 1.55
CA THR A 15 6.65 5.06 0.86
C THR A 15 8.05 5.24 1.45
N LYS A 16 9.02 5.56 0.59
CA LYS A 16 10.33 6.08 0.97
C LYS A 16 10.45 7.49 0.43
N SER A 17 10.81 8.43 1.30
CA SER A 17 10.88 9.82 0.87
C SER A 17 12.15 10.11 0.09
N GLY A 18 12.04 10.91 -0.97
CA GLY A 18 13.21 11.42 -1.70
C GLY A 18 14.11 12.31 -0.85
N LEU A 19 13.55 13.01 0.16
CA LEU A 19 14.31 13.87 1.08
C LEU A 19 15.04 13.08 2.17
N HIS A 20 14.45 11.96 2.61
CA HIS A 20 15.00 11.08 3.64
C HIS A 20 14.89 9.61 3.22
N PRO A 21 15.80 9.11 2.35
CA PRO A 21 15.68 7.78 1.75
C PRO A 21 15.72 6.61 2.75
N HIS A 22 16.25 6.86 3.95
CA HIS A 22 16.32 5.89 5.04
C HIS A 22 15.01 5.80 5.85
N LEU A 23 14.11 6.78 5.71
CA LEU A 23 12.82 6.76 6.39
C LEU A 23 11.77 6.10 5.47
N GLN A 24 11.26 4.97 5.94
CA GLN A 24 10.14 4.27 5.34
C GLN A 24 8.88 4.51 6.17
N THR A 25 7.78 4.85 5.51
CA THR A 25 6.47 5.01 6.15
C THR A 25 5.49 4.00 5.58
N VAL A 26 4.86 3.21 6.46
CA VAL A 26 3.77 2.31 6.09
C VAL A 26 2.50 3.14 5.93
N LEU A 27 1.89 3.09 4.75
CA LEU A 27 0.69 3.87 4.43
C LEU A 27 -0.60 3.10 4.78
N PHE A 28 -0.61 1.81 4.44
CA PHE A 28 -1.67 0.86 4.76
C PHE A 28 -1.20 -0.59 4.53
N SER A 29 -1.89 -1.53 5.17
CA SER A 29 -1.60 -2.96 5.09
C SER A 29 -2.89 -3.77 5.03
N GLY A 30 -2.76 -5.04 4.65
CA GLY A 30 -3.86 -5.99 4.62
C GLY A 30 -3.39 -7.41 4.86
N VAL A 31 -4.37 -8.29 5.13
CA VAL A 31 -4.15 -9.71 5.38
C VAL A 31 -5.11 -10.50 4.50
N VAL A 32 -4.56 -11.48 3.79
CA VAL A 32 -5.33 -12.47 3.03
C VAL A 32 -5.16 -13.82 3.70
N THR A 33 -6.26 -14.44 4.13
CA THR A 33 -6.26 -15.77 4.75
C THR A 33 -6.96 -16.78 3.85
N CYS A 34 -6.36 -17.96 3.68
CA CYS A 34 -6.89 -19.06 2.90
C CYS A 34 -7.03 -20.30 3.80
N LEU A 35 -8.27 -20.72 4.04
CA LEU A 35 -8.62 -21.80 4.99
C LEU A 35 -8.48 -23.21 4.39
N ARG A 36 -8.13 -23.35 3.10
CA ARG A 36 -7.95 -24.63 2.39
C ARG A 36 -6.70 -24.55 1.53
N SER A 37 -6.17 -25.69 1.07
CA SER A 37 -5.12 -25.74 0.05
C SER A 37 -5.56 -24.91 -1.15
N CYS A 38 -4.95 -23.73 -1.33
CA CYS A 38 -5.36 -22.73 -2.33
C CYS A 38 -5.10 -23.19 -3.78
N SER A 39 -4.79 -24.48 -4.01
CA SER A 39 -4.58 -25.07 -5.32
C SER A 39 -5.82 -24.99 -6.23
N GLU A 40 -7.00 -24.72 -5.67
CA GLU A 40 -8.26 -24.68 -6.42
C GLU A 40 -8.89 -23.27 -6.55
N PHE A 41 -8.49 -22.29 -5.74
CA PHE A 41 -9.12 -20.96 -5.72
C PHE A 41 -8.12 -19.84 -5.44
N GLU A 42 -8.01 -18.90 -6.38
CA GLU A 42 -7.28 -17.64 -6.18
C GLU A 42 -8.09 -16.68 -5.30
N LYS A 43 -7.41 -15.95 -4.42
CA LYS A 43 -8.01 -14.87 -3.63
C LYS A 43 -7.34 -13.55 -3.96
N SER A 44 -8.15 -12.52 -4.19
CA SER A 44 -7.70 -11.16 -4.40
C SER A 44 -7.95 -10.29 -3.16
N SER A 45 -7.19 -9.21 -3.04
CA SER A 45 -7.37 -8.16 -2.04
C SER A 45 -7.26 -6.81 -2.74
N PHE A 46 -8.09 -5.86 -2.33
CA PHE A 46 -8.09 -4.50 -2.85
C PHE A 46 -8.11 -3.50 -1.69
N SER A 47 -7.30 -2.46 -1.80
CA SER A 47 -7.31 -1.32 -0.89
C SER A 47 -6.86 -0.06 -1.61
N GLY A 48 -7.39 1.08 -1.19
CA GLY A 48 -7.04 2.39 -1.71
C GLY A 48 -7.19 3.46 -0.63
N ARG A 49 -6.26 4.42 -0.61
CA ARG A 49 -6.24 5.51 0.37
C ARG A 49 -5.70 6.79 -0.27
N THR A 50 -6.23 7.94 0.14
CA THR A 50 -5.62 9.24 -0.15
C THR A 50 -4.45 9.46 0.80
N VAL A 51 -3.26 9.71 0.24
CA VAL A 51 -2.03 9.98 0.99
C VAL A 51 -1.36 11.24 0.44
N LEU A 52 -0.66 11.96 1.31
CA LEU A 52 0.24 13.04 0.89
C LEU A 52 1.60 12.41 0.55
N LEU A 53 2.11 12.70 -0.65
CA LEU A 53 3.42 12.25 -1.11
C LEU A 53 4.21 13.47 -1.57
N ASN A 54 5.48 13.53 -1.21
CA ASN A 54 6.39 14.55 -1.72
C ASN A 54 6.84 14.20 -3.15
N VAL A 55 7.35 15.22 -3.83
CA VAL A 55 8.03 15.02 -5.10
C VAL A 55 9.22 14.10 -4.86
N ASN A 56 9.37 13.07 -5.71
CA ASN A 56 10.39 12.01 -5.61
C ASN A 56 10.17 10.98 -4.49
N ASP A 57 9.04 11.00 -3.80
CA ASP A 57 8.66 9.85 -2.97
C ASP A 57 8.45 8.61 -3.84
N THR A 58 8.94 7.47 -3.36
CA THR A 58 8.80 6.18 -4.05
C THR A 58 7.80 5.32 -3.31
N LEU A 59 6.76 4.86 -4.02
CA LEU A 59 5.80 3.88 -3.53
C LEU A 59 6.25 2.47 -3.88
N PHE A 60 6.07 1.53 -2.95
CA PHE A 60 6.34 0.12 -3.17
C PHE A 60 5.42 -0.75 -2.32
N VAL A 61 5.23 -2.00 -2.76
CA VAL A 61 4.45 -3.02 -2.05
C VAL A 61 5.41 -4.08 -1.54
N GLU A 62 5.26 -4.47 -0.28
CA GLU A 62 5.95 -5.60 0.32
C GLU A 62 4.92 -6.66 0.67
N VAL A 63 5.22 -7.92 0.35
CA VAL A 63 4.42 -9.09 0.73
C VAL A 63 5.26 -9.99 1.63
N SER A 64 4.63 -10.67 2.59
CA SER A 64 5.36 -11.52 3.57
C SER A 64 5.96 -12.78 2.95
N ASP A 65 5.39 -13.26 1.86
CA ASP A 65 5.83 -14.43 1.11
C ASP A 65 5.38 -14.23 -0.34
N ASP A 66 6.34 -14.10 -1.25
CA ASP A 66 6.12 -13.86 -2.68
C ASP A 66 5.80 -15.16 -3.44
N SER A 67 6.18 -16.31 -2.90
CA SER A 67 5.94 -17.63 -3.52
C SER A 67 4.46 -18.01 -3.58
N ILE A 68 3.63 -17.34 -2.77
CA ILE A 68 2.19 -17.57 -2.68
C ILE A 68 1.36 -16.51 -3.40
N VAL A 69 2.00 -15.53 -4.04
CA VAL A 69 1.33 -14.49 -4.82
C VAL A 69 1.36 -14.87 -6.29
N ASN A 70 0.19 -14.92 -6.93
CA ASN A 70 0.12 -15.01 -8.38
C ASN A 70 0.27 -13.59 -8.98
N PHE A 71 1.48 -13.27 -9.44
CA PHE A 71 1.79 -11.99 -10.10
C PHE A 71 1.37 -11.94 -11.58
N ASP A 72 0.34 -12.67 -12.00
CA ASP A 72 -0.16 -12.52 -13.37
C ASP A 72 -0.47 -11.03 -13.64
N LYS A 73 -0.09 -10.57 -14.84
CA LYS A 73 -0.13 -9.16 -15.25
C LYS A 73 -1.54 -8.58 -15.26
N THR A 74 -2.55 -9.44 -15.11
CA THR A 74 -3.97 -9.11 -15.17
C THR A 74 -4.61 -8.89 -13.79
N SER A 75 -3.96 -9.28 -12.69
CA SER A 75 -4.56 -9.30 -11.34
C SER A 75 -3.79 -8.49 -10.29
N SER A 76 -2.51 -8.20 -10.52
CA SER A 76 -1.64 -7.49 -9.57
C SER A 76 -1.29 -6.08 -10.06
N TYR A 77 -1.81 -5.05 -9.38
CA TYR A 77 -1.60 -3.66 -9.77
C TYR A 77 -1.25 -2.77 -8.57
N LEU A 78 -0.29 -1.86 -8.77
CA LEU A 78 -0.06 -0.70 -7.92
C LEU A 78 -0.23 0.55 -8.77
N GLY A 79 -1.16 1.42 -8.37
CA GLY A 79 -1.43 2.67 -9.07
C GLY A 79 -1.63 3.81 -8.09
N ALA A 80 -1.19 5.00 -8.48
CA ALA A 80 -1.48 6.23 -7.78
C ALA A 80 -2.02 7.24 -8.81
N HIS A 81 -3.12 7.89 -8.47
CA HIS A 81 -3.66 8.99 -9.27
C HIS A 81 -3.54 10.26 -8.45
N ARG A 82 -2.85 11.28 -9.00
CA ARG A 82 -2.79 12.59 -8.36
C ARG A 82 -4.20 13.18 -8.34
N LEU A 83 -4.80 13.27 -7.16
CA LEU A 83 -6.03 14.03 -6.98
C LEU A 83 -5.68 15.49 -7.27
N VAL A 84 -6.26 16.01 -8.36
CA VAL A 84 -5.86 17.26 -9.00
C VAL A 84 -5.84 18.42 -8.01
N GLU A 85 -4.86 19.28 -8.24
CA GLU A 85 -4.56 20.56 -7.62
C GLU A 85 -5.80 21.41 -7.30
N ASN A 86 -6.46 21.10 -6.19
CA ASN A 86 -7.43 21.99 -5.60
C ASN A 86 -6.63 23.16 -5.02
N LYS A 87 -6.49 24.25 -5.80
CA LYS A 87 -5.71 25.44 -5.43
C LYS A 87 -6.02 25.90 -4.00
N ARG A 88 -7.31 25.86 -3.63
CA ARG A 88 -7.78 26.20 -2.28
C ARG A 88 -7.28 25.22 -1.21
N PHE A 89 -7.32 23.92 -1.48
CA PHE A 89 -6.78 22.92 -0.54
C PHE A 89 -5.25 23.00 -0.43
N LYS A 90 -4.54 23.25 -1.54
CA LYS A 90 -3.08 23.48 -1.55
C LYS A 90 -2.71 24.70 -0.71
N GLU A 91 -3.40 25.82 -0.89
CA GLU A 91 -3.20 27.04 -0.09
C GLU A 91 -3.52 26.82 1.39
N GLN A 92 -4.59 26.09 1.72
CA GLN A 92 -4.93 25.77 3.11
C GLN A 92 -3.88 24.88 3.78
N LEU A 93 -3.40 23.86 3.07
CA LEU A 93 -2.39 22.95 3.60
C LEU A 93 -1.02 23.62 3.75
N THR A 94 -0.61 24.44 2.76
CA THR A 94 0.62 25.23 2.84
C THR A 94 0.56 26.24 3.99
N ASN A 95 -0.56 26.95 4.16
CA ASN A 95 -0.73 27.86 5.30
C ASN A 95 -0.69 27.14 6.64
N ALA A 96 -1.28 25.95 6.78
CA ALA A 96 -1.26 25.21 8.05
C ALA A 96 0.17 24.75 8.43
N ILE A 97 0.99 24.40 7.43
CA ILE A 97 2.39 23.98 7.63
C ILE A 97 3.27 25.19 7.99
N ASP A 98 3.15 26.29 7.24
CA ASP A 98 4.00 27.48 7.43
C ASP A 98 3.73 28.22 8.75
N ASN A 99 2.55 28.00 9.35
CA ASN A 99 2.16 28.60 10.62
C ASN A 99 2.32 27.64 11.83
N GLU A 100 2.98 26.48 11.65
CA GLU A 100 3.15 25.47 12.71
C GLU A 100 1.83 25.08 13.42
N GLU A 101 0.70 25.08 12.71
CA GLU A 101 -0.63 24.72 13.29
C GLU A 101 -0.83 23.21 13.46
N PHE A 102 0.25 22.44 13.65
CA PHE A 102 0.23 20.98 13.85
C PHE A 102 0.87 20.55 15.17
#